data_AF-A0A522IV05-F1
#
_entry.id   AF-A0A522IV05-F1
#
_cell.length_a   1.000
_cell.length_b   1.000
_cell.length_c   1.000
_cell.angle_alpha   90.00
_cell.angle_beta   90.00
_cell.angle_gamma   90.00
#
_symmetry.space_group_name_H-M   'P 1'
#
loop_
_entity.id
_entity.type
_entity.pdbx_description
1 polymer ?
#
loop_
_entity_poly.entity_id
_entity_poly.type
_entity_poly.pdbx_seq_one_letter_code
_entity_poly.pdbx_strand_id
1 'polypeptide(L)' 'MTTDRQTGWTTSAEIDFIDQLASKHNAIALLQGYLAGMSRRVDFGQMDPLRVTAYAHERLDAMLRKLAA' A
#
# COMPACT_ATOMS: atom_id res chain seq x y z
N MET A 1 -23.41 19.26 15.85
CA MET A 1 -22.82 19.42 14.50
C MET A 1 -22.20 18.09 14.12
N THR A 2 -22.64 17.52 13.02
CA THR A 2 -22.36 16.17 12.51
C THR A 2 -20.87 15.93 12.30
N THR A 3 -20.29 15.02 13.08
CA THR A 3 -18.97 14.44 12.81
C THR A 3 -19.12 13.55 11.58
N ASP A 4 -19.01 14.17 10.41
CA ASP A 4 -18.98 13.49 9.12
C ASP A 4 -17.83 12.48 9.15
N ARG A 5 -18.20 11.20 9.07
CA ARG A 5 -17.27 10.07 9.02
C ARG A 5 -16.48 10.19 7.71
N GLN A 6 -15.36 10.91 7.73
CA GLN A 6 -14.27 10.74 6.78
C GLN A 6 -13.65 9.34 6.99
N THR A 7 -14.39 8.31 6.63
CA THR A 7 -14.05 6.88 6.76
C THR A 7 -13.59 6.31 5.41
N GLY A 8 -13.03 7.17 4.55
CA GLY A 8 -12.29 6.74 3.37
C GLY A 8 -10.82 6.57 3.75
N TRP A 9 -10.21 5.46 3.34
CA TRP A 9 -8.75 5.35 3.37
C TRP A 9 -8.16 6.47 2.53
N THR A 10 -7.33 7.31 3.14
CA THR A 10 -6.62 8.38 2.44
C THR A 10 -5.32 7.83 1.87
N THR A 11 -4.79 8.47 0.83
CA THR A 11 -3.48 8.11 0.25
C THR A 11 -2.37 8.05 1.30
N SER A 12 -2.37 8.97 2.27
CA SER A 12 -1.36 8.97 3.33
C SER A 12 -1.48 7.77 4.26
N ALA A 13 -2.70 7.42 4.68
CA ALA A 13 -2.92 6.26 5.54
C ALA A 13 -2.52 4.94 4.85
N GLU A 14 -2.78 4.84 3.54
CA GLU A 14 -2.37 3.66 2.77
C GLU A 14 -0.84 3.61 2.57
N ILE A 15 -0.18 4.75 2.37
CA ILE A 15 1.29 4.82 2.33
C ILE A 15 1.89 4.33 3.66
N ASP A 16 1.36 4.78 4.80
CA ASP A 16 1.81 4.33 6.12
C ASP A 16 1.60 2.82 6.31
N PHE A 17 0.49 2.30 5.79
CA PHE A 17 0.21 0.87 5.80
C PHE A 17 1.22 0.08 4.94
N ILE A 18 1.52 0.54 3.73
CA ILE A 18 2.53 -0.07 2.85
C ILE A 18 3.91 -0.08 3.53
N ASP A 19 4.29 0.98 4.24
CA ASP A 19 5.53 1.03 5.01
C ASP A 19 5.56 -0.01 6.14
N GLN A 20 4.44 -0.19 6.84
CA GLN A 20 4.32 -1.24 7.85
C GLN A 20 4.46 -2.63 7.24
N LEU A 21 3.90 -2.89 6.05
CA LEU A 21 4.09 -4.16 5.34
C LEU A 21 5.56 -4.38 4.98
N ALA A 22 6.23 -3.34 4.46
CA ALA A 22 7.64 -3.37 4.08
C ALA A 22 8.59 -3.60 5.27
N SER A 23 8.14 -3.34 6.50
CA SER A 23 8.91 -3.57 7.73
C SER A 23 8.87 -5.02 8.26
N LYS A 24 7.98 -5.88 7.71
CA LYS A 24 7.81 -7.26 8.20
C LYS A 24 8.84 -8.22 7.60
N HIS A 25 9.09 -9.34 8.27
CA HIS A 25 10.00 -10.39 7.79
C HIS A 25 9.58 -10.98 6.44
N ASN A 26 8.27 -11.03 6.16
CA ASN A 26 7.67 -11.51 4.92
C ASN A 26 7.21 -10.37 4.00
N ALA A 27 7.89 -9.22 4.07
CA ALA A 27 7.54 -8.00 3.33
C ALA A 27 7.30 -8.22 1.83
N ILE A 28 8.14 -9.01 1.15
CA ILE A 28 8.02 -9.28 -0.29
C ILE A 28 6.66 -9.92 -0.61
N ALA A 29 6.28 -10.98 0.11
CA ALA A 29 5.02 -11.68 -0.09
C ALA A 29 3.81 -10.79 0.26
N LEU A 30 3.93 -9.98 1.33
CA LEU A 30 2.87 -9.04 1.72
C LEU A 30 2.64 -7.94 0.69
N LEU A 31 3.72 -7.35 0.16
CA LEU A 31 3.64 -6.29 -0.86
C LEU A 31 3.11 -6.85 -2.20
N GLN A 32 3.51 -8.06 -2.58
CA GLN A 32 2.93 -8.74 -3.75
C GLN A 32 1.43 -9.04 -3.57
N GLY A 33 1.03 -9.53 -2.39
CA GLY A 33 -0.37 -9.75 -2.06
C GLY A 33 -1.19 -8.46 -2.05
N TYR A 34 -0.61 -7.38 -1.53
CA TYR A 34 -1.20 -6.05 -1.56
C TYR A 34 -1.44 -5.57 -3.00
N LEU A 35 -0.43 -5.62 -3.87
CA LEU A 35 -0.56 -5.23 -5.28
C LEU A 35 -1.59 -6.08 -6.03
N ALA A 36 -1.62 -7.40 -5.77
CA ALA A 36 -2.64 -8.29 -6.31
C ALA A 36 -4.05 -7.90 -5.85
N GLY A 37 -4.23 -7.59 -4.57
CA GLY A 37 -5.50 -7.08 -4.05
C GLY A 37 -5.89 -5.74 -4.66
N MET A 38 -4.93 -4.84 -4.83
CA MET A 38 -5.11 -3.51 -5.42
C MET A 38 -5.62 -3.59 -6.86
N SER A 39 -5.13 -4.54 -7.66
CA SER A 39 -5.61 -4.76 -9.04
C SER A 39 -7.07 -5.22 -9.15
N ARG A 40 -7.63 -5.77 -8.06
CA ARG A 40 -9.02 -6.27 -8.01
C ARG A 40 -9.97 -5.30 -7.31
N ARG A 41 -9.43 -4.24 -6.73
CA ARG A 41 -10.21 -3.24 -6.00
C ARG A 41 -10.91 -2.33 -7.00
N VAL A 42 -12.22 -2.16 -6.82
CA VAL A 42 -13.07 -1.34 -7.70
C VAL A 42 -13.47 -0.01 -7.07
N ASP A 43 -13.27 0.14 -5.76
CA ASP A 43 -13.54 1.35 -5.00
C ASP A 43 -12.31 1.74 -4.15
N PHE A 44 -11.83 2.95 -4.38
CA PHE A 44 -10.64 3.51 -3.74
C PHE A 44 -10.97 4.64 -2.75
N GLY A 45 -12.25 5.02 -2.60
CA GLY A 45 -12.65 6.09 -1.69
C GLY A 45 -11.94 7.42 -1.98
N GLN A 46 -11.12 7.87 -1.01
CA GLN A 46 -10.35 9.14 -1.08
C GLN A 46 -8.87 8.92 -1.39
N MET A 47 -8.48 7.70 -1.73
CA MET A 47 -7.12 7.33 -2.05
C MET A 47 -6.83 7.50 -3.53
N ASP A 48 -5.63 7.95 -3.85
CA ASP A 48 -5.09 7.93 -5.20
C ASP A 48 -4.49 6.53 -5.48
N PRO A 49 -5.17 5.68 -6.28
CA PRO A 49 -4.73 4.32 -6.53
C PRO A 49 -3.40 4.26 -7.28
N LEU A 50 -3.09 5.23 -8.14
CA LEU A 50 -1.84 5.25 -8.90
C LEU A 50 -0.68 5.52 -7.98
N ARG A 51 -0.83 6.51 -7.09
CA ARG A 51 0.22 6.88 -6.15
C ARG A 51 0.55 5.77 -5.16
N VAL A 52 -0.46 5.10 -4.60
CA VAL A 52 -0.22 4.00 -3.64
C VAL A 52 0.33 2.75 -4.33
N THR A 53 -0.08 2.47 -5.57
CA THR A 53 0.42 1.33 -6.34
C THR A 53 1.87 1.54 -6.74
N ALA A 54 2.22 2.75 -7.20
CA ALA A 54 3.60 3.13 -7.49
C ALA A 54 4.48 2.99 -6.24
N TYR A 55 4.01 3.51 -5.11
CA TYR A 55 4.74 3.40 -3.84
C TYR A 55 4.95 1.95 -3.39
N ALA A 56 3.93 1.10 -3.50
CA ALA A 56 4.07 -0.32 -3.18
C ALA A 56 5.07 -1.05 -4.09
N HIS A 57 5.12 -0.72 -5.39
CA HIS A 57 6.15 -1.24 -6.29
C HIS A 57 7.55 -0.78 -5.87
N GLU A 58 7.75 0.50 -5.58
CA GLU A 58 9.04 1.03 -5.14
C GLU A 58 9.55 0.30 -3.88
N ARG A 59 8.66 0.05 -2.91
CA ARG A 59 9.00 -0.69 -1.70
C ARG A 59 9.31 -2.15 -1.97
N LEU A 60 8.57 -2.80 -2.87
CA LEU A 60 8.83 -4.18 -3.28
C LEU A 60 10.19 -4.30 -3.96
N ASP A 61 10.51 -3.43 -4.91
CA ASP A 61 11.80 -3.38 -5.59
C ASP A 61 12.95 -3.17 -4.61
N ALA A 62 12.78 -2.28 -3.63
CA ALA A 62 13.77 -2.06 -2.58
C ALA A 62 14.02 -3.33 -1.74
N MET A 63 12.96 -4.08 -1.41
CA MET A 63 13.10 -5.35 -0.67
C MET A 63 13.77 -6.44 -1.52
N LEU A 64 13.42 -6.55 -2.80
CA LEU A 64 14.03 -7.51 -3.72
C LEU A 64 15.53 -7.22 -3.91
N ARG A 65 15.91 -5.95 -4.07
CA ARG A 65 17.32 -5.54 -4.14
C ARG A 65 18.10 -5.87 -2.87
N LYS A 66 17.48 -5.70 -1.69
CA LYS A 66 18.10 -6.08 -0.41
C LYS A 66 18.29 -7.59 -0.27
N LEU A 67 17.39 -8.39 -0.83
CA LEU A 67 17.52 -9.85 -0.82
C LEU A 67 18.59 -10.36 -1.80
N ALA A 68 18.79 -9.64 -2.90
CA ALA A 68 19.76 -9.99 -3.94
C ALA A 68 21.19 -9.48 -3.65
N ALA A 69 21.38 -8.66 -2.62
CA ALA A 69 22.65 -8.10 -2.17
C ALA A 69 23.28 -8.93 -1.06
#